data_AF-A0A8T0D5G7-F1
#
_entry.id   AF-A0A8T0D5G7-F1
#
_cell.length_a   1.000
_cell.length_b   1.000
_cell.length_c   1.000
_cell.angle_alpha   90.00
_cell.angle_beta   90.00
_cell.angle_gamma   90.00
#
_symmetry.space_group_name_H-M   'P 1'
#
loop_
_entity.id
_entity.type
_entity.pdbx_description
1 polymer ?
#
loop_
_entity_poly.entity_id
_entity_poly.type
_entity_poly.pdbx_seq_one_letter_code
_entity_poly.pdbx_strand_id
1 'polypeptide(L)'
;EALIGEVTTTVNELVRAYQSGSKTLNIVHPKKARRQKYYRNSGTLHLNLVRIERVYSFLEYVQGGTELSCCIAIDFTASNGSPQVPDTLHYSTVNHPSQYAMALQAVGEVISDYDSDNLFPAFGFGACVPPDNVVSHCFPLNGHIDNPYCEGIHGAMAAYAHSLRTVKFHGPTNFAPIINTVACIARQSEPGSQYSILLILTDGIISDLPQTRAAIVNASSLPLSIIIVGVGPANFDEMEELDGDEIRLTSRGRAAVRDIVQFVPFRDFHDANSVEESKRRLSKAVLAEIPDQLVSYMRMQGIKPLRSPDANGKRDRFSDDCPPLPPNRHTQLVPPSAPLSQPEC
;
A
#
# COMPACT_ATOMS: atom_id res chain seq x y z
N GLU A 1 -15.73 20.28 19.98
CA GLU A 1 -14.54 20.67 20.78
C GLU A 1 -14.51 22.19 20.97
N ALA A 2 -13.91 22.70 22.07
CA ALA A 2 -13.79 24.15 22.33
C ALA A 2 -12.32 24.56 22.37
N LEU A 3 -11.96 25.61 21.61
CA LEU A 3 -10.57 26.10 21.51
C LEU A 3 -10.09 26.71 22.83
N ILE A 4 -8.98 26.19 23.37
CA ILE A 4 -8.35 26.71 24.60
C ILE A 4 -7.41 27.89 24.28
N GLY A 5 -6.58 27.75 23.25
CA GLY A 5 -5.66 28.79 22.76
C GLY A 5 -4.81 28.28 21.60
N GLU A 6 -4.15 29.20 20.89
CA GLU A 6 -3.30 28.91 19.74
C GLU A 6 -1.92 29.57 19.90
N VAL A 7 -0.91 29.04 19.21
CA VAL A 7 0.42 29.63 19.09
C VAL A 7 0.96 29.37 17.69
N THR A 8 1.60 30.37 17.10
CA THR A 8 2.26 30.27 15.79
C THR A 8 3.76 30.35 16.01
N THR A 9 4.51 29.38 15.50
CA THR A 9 5.98 29.31 15.60
C THR A 9 6.56 28.59 14.39
N THR A 10 7.87 28.73 14.16
CA THR A 10 8.58 28.00 13.11
C THR A 10 9.27 26.74 13.66
N VAL A 11 9.54 25.75 12.79
CA VAL A 11 10.34 24.56 13.16
C VAL A 11 11.71 24.97 13.71
N ASN A 12 12.34 26.00 13.13
CA ASN A 12 13.61 26.52 13.60
C ASN A 12 13.55 27.09 15.02
N GLU A 13 12.46 27.79 15.36
CA GLU A 13 12.23 28.31 16.72
C GLU A 13 11.99 27.17 17.71
N LEU A 14 11.23 26.14 17.34
CA LEU A 14 11.03 24.95 18.19
C LEU A 14 12.35 24.25 18.52
N VAL A 15 13.21 24.05 17.52
CA VAL A 15 14.53 23.43 17.70
C VAL A 15 15.42 24.28 18.59
N ARG A 16 15.49 25.60 18.35
CA ARG A 16 16.26 26.53 19.18
C ARG A 16 15.74 26.60 20.61
N ALA A 17 14.42 26.65 20.80
CA ALA A 17 13.77 26.69 22.11
C ALA A 17 14.08 25.43 22.92
N TYR A 18 14.05 24.26 22.28
CA TYR A 18 14.44 23.00 22.90
C TYR A 18 15.93 22.94 23.26
N GLN A 19 16.82 23.36 22.35
CA GLN A 19 18.27 23.37 22.55
C GLN A 19 18.73 24.38 23.62
N SER A 20 18.06 25.53 23.71
CA SER A 20 18.35 26.57 24.71
C SER A 20 17.74 26.29 26.10
N GLY A 21 17.00 25.19 26.25
CA GLY A 21 16.33 24.83 27.51
C GLY A 21 15.01 25.57 27.76
N SER A 22 14.61 26.49 26.88
CA SER A 22 13.31 27.18 26.94
C SER A 22 12.19 26.30 26.37
N LYS A 23 11.85 25.22 27.09
CA LYS A 23 10.88 24.19 26.67
C LYS A 23 9.41 24.60 26.74
N THR A 24 9.09 25.90 26.72
CA THR A 24 7.72 26.37 27.00
C THR A 24 7.29 27.46 26.03
N LEU A 25 6.12 27.29 25.43
CA LEU A 25 5.47 28.28 24.56
C LEU A 25 4.14 28.72 25.16
N ASN A 26 3.84 30.02 25.14
CA ASN A 26 2.57 30.52 25.63
C ASN A 26 1.48 30.33 24.56
N ILE A 27 0.33 29.77 24.94
CA ILE A 27 -0.84 29.69 24.05
C ILE A 27 -1.80 30.84 24.34
N VAL A 28 -2.37 31.42 23.28
CA VAL A 28 -3.21 32.62 23.37
C VAL A 28 -4.58 32.34 22.77
N HIS A 29 -5.65 32.64 23.50
CA HIS A 29 -7.00 32.61 22.95
C HIS A 29 -7.30 33.94 22.25
N PRO A 30 -7.56 33.96 20.93
CA PRO A 30 -7.66 35.20 20.15
C PRO A 30 -8.78 36.14 20.63
N LYS A 31 -9.96 35.59 21.00
CA LYS A 31 -11.06 36.40 21.56
C LYS A 31 -10.78 36.99 22.94
N LYS A 32 -10.02 36.30 23.81
CA LYS A 32 -9.66 36.80 25.15
C LYS A 32 -8.58 37.87 25.05
N ALA A 33 -7.59 37.66 24.18
CA ALA A 33 -6.55 38.64 23.89
C ALA A 33 -7.11 39.97 23.37
N ARG A 34 -8.19 39.94 22.56
CA ARG A 34 -8.85 41.15 22.06
C ARG A 34 -9.75 41.86 23.08
N ARG A 35 -10.30 41.14 24.07
CA ARG A 35 -11.29 41.68 25.02
C ARG A 35 -10.71 42.10 26.37
N GLN A 36 -9.63 41.48 26.82
CA GLN A 36 -9.11 41.65 28.18
C GLN A 36 -7.82 42.46 28.20
N LYS A 37 -7.84 43.58 28.94
CA LYS A 37 -6.72 44.53 29.04
C LYS A 37 -5.47 43.97 29.76
N TYR A 38 -5.64 42.94 30.59
CA TYR A 38 -4.57 42.29 31.38
C TYR A 38 -4.36 40.81 31.05
N TYR A 39 -4.68 40.42 29.83
CA TYR A 39 -4.56 39.03 29.40
C TYR A 39 -3.10 38.66 29.10
N ARG A 40 -2.60 37.57 29.73
CA ARG A 40 -1.23 37.06 29.52
C ARG A 40 -1.17 35.86 28.57
N ASN A 41 -1.88 34.78 28.90
CA ASN A 41 -1.98 33.56 28.10
C ASN A 41 -3.21 32.75 28.55
N SER A 42 -3.55 31.68 27.81
CA SER A 42 -4.58 30.70 28.16
C SER A 42 -3.95 29.34 28.54
N GLY A 43 -2.65 29.34 28.83
CA GLY A 43 -1.86 28.16 29.16
C GLY A 43 -0.46 28.18 28.51
N THR A 44 0.26 27.09 28.72
CA THR A 44 1.60 26.87 28.17
C THR A 44 1.71 25.49 27.51
N LEU A 45 2.32 25.44 26.32
CA LEU A 45 2.70 24.23 25.63
C LEU A 45 4.13 23.87 26.02
N HIS A 46 4.34 22.67 26.58
CA HIS A 46 5.65 22.19 26.97
C HIS A 46 6.24 21.26 25.90
N LEU A 47 7.47 21.57 25.47
CA LEU A 47 8.22 20.79 24.48
C LEU A 47 9.01 19.69 25.19
N ASN A 48 8.47 18.48 25.18
CA ASN A 48 9.10 17.31 25.83
C ASN A 48 10.32 16.81 25.03
N LEU A 49 10.20 16.72 23.71
CA LEU A 49 11.24 16.27 22.79
C LEU A 49 11.07 16.99 21.45
N VAL A 50 12.18 17.52 20.91
CA VAL A 50 12.24 18.01 19.54
C VAL A 50 13.42 17.32 18.85
N ARG A 51 13.13 16.57 17.78
CA ARG A 51 14.13 15.85 16.99
C ARG A 51 13.82 16.05 15.51
N ILE A 52 14.87 16.33 14.73
CA ILE A 52 14.81 16.33 13.27
C ILE A 52 15.20 14.93 12.82
N GLU A 53 14.34 14.28 12.05
CA GLU A 53 14.60 12.98 11.45
C GLU A 53 14.60 13.14 9.93
N ARG A 54 15.60 12.55 9.26
CA ARG A 54 15.59 12.45 7.80
C ARG A 54 14.50 11.45 7.40
N VAL A 55 13.60 11.89 6.53
CA VAL A 55 12.63 11.04 5.86
C VAL A 55 13.13 10.85 4.44
N TYR A 56 13.34 9.60 4.04
CA TYR A 56 13.73 9.26 2.68
C TYR A 56 12.49 9.22 1.78
N SER A 57 12.61 9.80 0.61
CA SER A 57 11.60 9.76 -0.44
C SER A 57 11.56 8.40 -1.13
N PHE A 58 10.46 8.10 -1.81
CA PHE A 58 10.32 6.90 -2.65
C PHE A 58 11.47 6.77 -3.66
N LEU A 59 11.81 7.86 -4.38
CA LEU A 59 12.89 7.84 -5.36
C LEU A 59 14.26 7.56 -4.72
N GLU A 60 14.51 8.02 -3.49
CA GLU A 60 15.75 7.68 -2.78
C GLU A 60 15.85 6.18 -2.48
N TYR A 61 14.74 5.48 -2.20
CA TYR A 61 14.77 4.03 -2.03
C TYR A 61 15.04 3.30 -3.35
N VAL A 62 14.34 3.69 -4.43
CA VAL A 62 14.53 3.09 -5.76
C VAL A 62 15.96 3.32 -6.27
N GLN A 63 16.45 4.55 -6.22
CA GLN A 63 17.86 4.87 -6.55
C GLN A 63 18.84 4.21 -5.57
N GLY A 64 18.39 3.97 -4.35
CA GLY A 64 19.09 3.25 -3.30
C GLY A 64 19.30 1.77 -3.60
N GLY A 65 18.68 1.22 -4.65
CA GLY A 65 18.74 -0.19 -5.02
C GLY A 65 17.58 -1.03 -4.50
N THR A 66 16.47 -0.41 -4.07
CA THR A 66 15.22 -1.14 -3.84
C THR A 66 14.60 -1.45 -5.20
N GLU A 67 14.42 -2.74 -5.49
CA GLU A 67 13.78 -3.22 -6.72
C GLU A 67 12.26 -3.27 -6.52
N LEU A 68 11.51 -2.79 -7.50
CA LEU A 68 10.06 -2.99 -7.55
C LEU A 68 9.77 -4.18 -8.46
N SER A 69 8.94 -5.10 -7.97
CA SER A 69 8.53 -6.28 -8.72
C SER A 69 7.02 -6.33 -8.83
N CYS A 70 6.52 -6.25 -10.06
CA CYS A 70 5.09 -6.23 -10.33
C CYS A 70 4.56 -7.62 -10.74
N CYS A 71 3.57 -8.09 -10.00
CA CYS A 71 2.81 -9.29 -10.29
C CYS A 71 1.44 -8.90 -10.86
N ILE A 72 1.04 -9.52 -11.96
CA ILE A 72 -0.24 -9.27 -12.65
C ILE A 72 -1.19 -10.43 -12.35
N ALA A 73 -2.43 -10.10 -11.99
CA ALA A 73 -3.50 -11.04 -11.74
C ALA A 73 -4.74 -10.63 -12.52
N ILE A 74 -5.28 -11.54 -13.33
CA ILE A 74 -6.42 -11.27 -14.21
C ILE A 74 -7.58 -12.18 -13.83
N ASP A 75 -8.75 -11.59 -13.71
CA ASP A 75 -10.00 -12.29 -13.49
C ASP A 75 -10.45 -13.01 -14.75
N PHE A 76 -10.73 -14.32 -14.65
CA PHE A 76 -11.30 -15.15 -15.73
C PHE A 76 -12.65 -15.73 -15.29
N THR A 77 -13.39 -15.03 -14.44
CA THR A 77 -14.64 -15.55 -13.91
C THR A 77 -15.79 -15.45 -14.90
N ALA A 78 -16.80 -16.30 -14.71
CA ALA A 78 -17.95 -16.41 -15.60
C ALA A 78 -18.84 -15.15 -15.62
N SER A 79 -18.76 -14.25 -14.63
CA SER A 79 -19.47 -12.95 -14.64
C SER A 79 -19.08 -12.08 -15.82
N ASN A 80 -17.84 -12.22 -16.29
CA ASN A 80 -17.33 -11.49 -17.45
C ASN A 80 -17.93 -11.91 -18.79
N GLY A 81 -18.62 -13.05 -18.84
CA GLY A 81 -19.13 -13.65 -20.08
C GLY A 81 -18.07 -14.37 -20.91
N SER A 82 -18.50 -15.05 -21.97
CA SER A 82 -17.60 -15.81 -22.83
C SER A 82 -16.78 -14.88 -23.74
N PRO A 83 -15.45 -15.05 -23.83
CA PRO A 83 -14.58 -14.19 -24.65
C PRO A 83 -14.85 -14.30 -26.17
N GLN A 84 -15.69 -15.26 -26.59
CA GLN A 84 -16.12 -15.43 -27.99
C GLN A 84 -17.39 -14.64 -28.33
N VAL A 85 -18.09 -14.12 -27.31
CA VAL A 85 -19.35 -13.39 -27.48
C VAL A 85 -19.04 -11.90 -27.55
N PRO A 86 -19.45 -11.19 -28.61
CA PRO A 86 -19.34 -9.74 -28.69
C PRO A 86 -19.91 -9.04 -27.46
N ASP A 87 -19.38 -7.88 -27.11
CA ASP A 87 -19.78 -7.04 -25.98
C ASP A 87 -19.49 -7.62 -24.58
N THR A 88 -18.82 -8.78 -24.47
CA THR A 88 -18.28 -9.27 -23.20
C THR A 88 -16.96 -8.57 -22.85
N LEU A 89 -16.60 -8.57 -21.56
CA LEU A 89 -15.46 -7.77 -21.07
C LEU A 89 -14.10 -8.28 -21.57
N HIS A 90 -14.00 -9.57 -21.92
CA HIS A 90 -12.80 -10.17 -22.53
C HIS A 90 -12.88 -10.32 -24.06
N TYR A 91 -14.00 -9.97 -24.70
CA TYR A 91 -14.08 -10.03 -26.16
C TYR A 91 -13.10 -9.06 -26.79
N SER A 92 -12.22 -9.59 -27.63
CA SER A 92 -11.17 -8.83 -28.29
C SER A 92 -11.13 -9.16 -29.76
N THR A 93 -11.02 -8.13 -30.60
CA THR A 93 -10.78 -8.27 -32.04
C THR A 93 -9.44 -7.62 -32.40
N VAL A 94 -8.98 -7.80 -33.64
CA VAL A 94 -7.73 -7.19 -34.13
C VAL A 94 -7.78 -5.66 -34.05
N ASN A 95 -8.96 -5.06 -34.26
CA ASN A 95 -9.14 -3.61 -34.34
C ASN A 95 -9.66 -3.00 -33.02
N HIS A 96 -10.27 -3.81 -32.16
CA HIS A 96 -10.87 -3.38 -30.90
C HIS A 96 -10.41 -4.31 -29.77
N PRO A 97 -9.41 -3.91 -28.98
CA PRO A 97 -8.98 -4.66 -27.82
C PRO A 97 -10.06 -4.70 -26.73
N SER A 98 -10.14 -5.80 -26.01
CA SER A 98 -11.03 -5.94 -24.84
C SER A 98 -10.74 -4.89 -23.76
N GLN A 99 -11.69 -4.61 -22.87
CA GLN A 99 -11.45 -3.66 -21.78
C GLN A 99 -10.33 -4.14 -20.85
N TYR A 100 -10.25 -5.44 -20.59
CA TYR A 100 -9.14 -6.05 -19.85
C TYR A 100 -7.79 -5.86 -20.57
N ALA A 101 -7.75 -6.03 -21.89
CA ALA A 101 -6.54 -5.82 -22.68
C ALA A 101 -6.11 -4.34 -22.66
N MET A 102 -7.06 -3.40 -22.76
CA MET A 102 -6.79 -1.97 -22.65
C MET A 102 -6.28 -1.60 -21.25
N ALA A 103 -6.90 -2.12 -20.19
CA ALA A 103 -6.48 -1.89 -18.81
C ALA A 103 -5.10 -2.49 -18.54
N LEU A 104 -4.86 -3.74 -18.94
CA LEU A 104 -3.58 -4.42 -18.80
C LEU A 104 -2.46 -3.66 -19.51
N GLN A 105 -2.71 -3.21 -20.75
CA GLN A 105 -1.74 -2.42 -21.48
C GLN A 105 -1.49 -1.06 -20.83
N ALA A 106 -2.55 -0.30 -20.54
CA ALA A 106 -2.41 1.07 -20.05
C ALA A 106 -1.79 1.14 -18.65
N VAL A 107 -2.21 0.25 -17.73
CA VAL A 107 -1.67 0.18 -16.37
C VAL A 107 -0.31 -0.52 -16.37
N GLY A 108 -0.15 -1.57 -17.16
CA GLY A 108 1.11 -2.27 -17.31
C GLY A 108 2.23 -1.36 -17.80
N GLU A 109 1.99 -0.56 -18.84
CA GLU A 109 2.98 0.40 -19.37
C GLU A 109 3.42 1.44 -18.32
N VAL A 110 2.52 1.80 -17.40
CA VAL A 110 2.85 2.73 -16.31
C VAL A 110 3.71 2.05 -15.25
N ILE A 111 3.38 0.82 -14.88
CA ILE A 111 4.12 0.09 -13.84
C ILE A 111 5.47 -0.41 -14.37
N SER A 112 5.58 -0.72 -15.66
CA SER A 112 6.83 -1.16 -16.27
C SER A 112 7.95 -0.13 -16.21
N ASP A 113 7.62 1.17 -16.12
CA ASP A 113 8.61 2.23 -15.92
C ASP A 113 9.31 2.15 -14.54
N TYR A 114 8.72 1.41 -13.60
CA TYR A 114 9.20 1.28 -12.22
C TYR A 114 9.70 -0.13 -11.90
N ASP A 115 9.30 -1.13 -12.69
CA ASP A 115 9.76 -2.51 -12.54
C ASP A 115 11.23 -2.64 -12.94
N SER A 116 12.00 -3.38 -12.14
CA SER A 116 13.46 -3.39 -12.25
C SER A 116 14.00 -4.33 -13.31
N ASP A 117 13.30 -5.43 -13.60
CA ASP A 117 13.75 -6.48 -14.53
C ASP A 117 12.83 -6.66 -15.76
N ASN A 118 11.67 -5.98 -15.77
CA ASN A 118 10.61 -6.15 -16.76
C ASN A 118 10.14 -7.62 -16.89
N LEU A 119 10.24 -8.40 -15.82
CA LEU A 119 9.73 -9.77 -15.75
C LEU A 119 8.53 -9.82 -14.82
N PHE A 120 7.35 -9.96 -15.42
CA PHE A 120 6.08 -9.89 -14.69
C PHE A 120 5.54 -11.31 -14.44
N PRO A 121 5.50 -11.80 -13.19
CA PRO A 121 4.67 -12.94 -12.85
C PRO A 121 3.22 -12.65 -13.24
N ALA A 122 2.65 -13.48 -14.10
CA ALA A 122 1.31 -13.23 -14.62
C ALA A 122 0.40 -14.42 -14.28
N PHE A 123 -0.64 -14.16 -13.49
CA PHE A 123 -1.58 -15.17 -13.00
C PHE A 123 -3.01 -14.86 -13.46
N GLY A 124 -3.79 -15.91 -13.63
CA GLY A 124 -5.24 -15.86 -13.75
C GLY A 124 -5.91 -16.47 -12.53
N PHE A 125 -7.16 -16.10 -12.27
CA PHE A 125 -7.98 -16.70 -11.23
C PHE A 125 -9.44 -16.83 -11.66
N GLY A 126 -10.14 -17.82 -11.08
CA GLY A 126 -11.58 -18.02 -11.31
C GLY A 126 -11.91 -18.80 -12.58
N ALA A 127 -10.99 -19.64 -13.08
CA ALA A 127 -11.23 -20.45 -14.26
C ALA A 127 -10.93 -21.94 -14.03
N CYS A 128 -11.60 -22.80 -14.80
CA CYS A 128 -11.23 -24.19 -14.95
C CYS A 128 -10.03 -24.28 -15.89
N VAL A 129 -8.92 -24.84 -15.40
CA VAL A 129 -7.67 -24.96 -16.15
C VAL A 129 -7.52 -26.40 -16.66
N PRO A 130 -7.19 -26.63 -17.95
CA PRO A 130 -6.86 -27.95 -18.47
C PRO A 130 -5.58 -28.53 -17.80
N PRO A 131 -5.39 -29.86 -17.77
CA PRO A 131 -6.23 -30.91 -18.37
C PRO A 131 -7.40 -31.37 -17.49
N ASP A 132 -7.31 -31.18 -16.16
CA ASP A 132 -8.27 -31.74 -15.21
C ASP A 132 -9.58 -30.94 -15.10
N ASN A 133 -9.63 -29.74 -15.71
CA ASN A 133 -10.77 -28.80 -15.65
C ASN A 133 -11.19 -28.45 -14.22
N VAL A 134 -10.25 -28.48 -13.28
CA VAL A 134 -10.47 -28.07 -11.90
C VAL A 134 -10.43 -26.54 -11.82
N VAL A 135 -11.32 -25.97 -11.01
CA VAL A 135 -11.35 -24.53 -10.74
C VAL A 135 -10.05 -24.13 -10.04
N SER A 136 -9.30 -23.24 -10.66
CA SER A 136 -8.12 -22.61 -10.08
C SER A 136 -8.37 -21.13 -9.82
N HIS A 137 -7.97 -20.70 -8.63
CA HIS A 137 -7.98 -19.29 -8.22
C HIS A 137 -6.58 -18.68 -8.24
N CYS A 138 -5.59 -19.38 -8.81
CA CYS A 138 -4.24 -18.89 -9.06
C CYS A 138 -3.54 -19.85 -10.02
N PHE A 139 -3.48 -19.51 -11.30
CA PHE A 139 -2.76 -20.29 -12.33
C PHE A 139 -1.88 -19.37 -13.18
N PRO A 140 -0.69 -19.81 -13.62
CA PRO A 140 0.18 -19.00 -14.45
C PRO A 140 -0.40 -18.82 -15.86
N LEU A 141 -0.45 -17.59 -16.37
CA LEU A 141 -1.03 -17.29 -17.68
C LEU A 141 -0.19 -17.81 -18.85
N ASN A 142 1.12 -17.98 -18.64
CA ASN A 142 2.01 -18.54 -19.65
C ASN A 142 1.98 -20.09 -19.68
N GLY A 143 1.18 -20.74 -18.83
CA GLY A 143 1.06 -22.20 -18.76
C GLY A 143 2.22 -22.92 -18.08
N HIS A 144 3.24 -22.20 -17.61
CA HIS A 144 4.41 -22.77 -16.95
C HIS A 144 4.30 -22.64 -15.43
N ILE A 145 3.98 -23.75 -14.76
CA ILE A 145 3.83 -23.81 -13.29
C ILE A 145 5.11 -23.39 -12.56
N ASP A 146 6.26 -23.80 -13.07
CA ASP A 146 7.55 -23.53 -12.43
C ASP A 146 8.12 -22.14 -12.77
N ASN A 147 7.58 -21.46 -13.79
CA ASN A 147 8.08 -20.16 -14.24
C ASN A 147 6.91 -19.27 -14.72
N PRO A 148 6.22 -18.54 -13.83
CA PRO A 148 5.09 -17.69 -14.19
C PRO A 148 5.48 -16.35 -14.84
N TYR A 149 6.77 -16.09 -15.04
CA TYR A 149 7.28 -14.79 -15.49
C TYR A 149 7.06 -14.58 -16.99
N CYS A 150 6.59 -13.39 -17.34
CA CYS A 150 6.40 -12.93 -18.71
C CYS A 150 7.38 -11.79 -19.03
N GLU A 151 8.00 -11.85 -20.20
CA GLU A 151 8.91 -10.79 -20.68
C GLU A 151 8.11 -9.54 -21.10
N GLY A 152 8.15 -8.52 -20.26
CA GLY A 152 7.45 -7.26 -20.49
C GLY A 152 5.92 -7.37 -20.47
N ILE A 153 5.27 -6.22 -20.62
CA ILE A 153 3.81 -6.14 -20.75
C ILE A 153 3.32 -6.83 -22.02
N HIS A 154 4.11 -6.79 -23.10
CA HIS A 154 3.79 -7.53 -24.33
C HIS A 154 3.75 -9.05 -24.11
N GLY A 155 4.69 -9.60 -23.32
CA GLY A 155 4.67 -11.01 -22.93
C GLY A 155 3.43 -11.34 -22.10
N ALA A 156 3.08 -10.49 -21.12
CA ALA A 156 1.88 -10.66 -20.31
C ALA A 156 0.59 -10.62 -21.15
N MET A 157 0.50 -9.70 -22.12
CA MET A 157 -0.61 -9.60 -23.08
C MET A 157 -0.72 -10.85 -23.97
N ALA A 158 0.40 -11.39 -24.43
CA ALA A 158 0.44 -12.63 -25.22
C ALA A 158 -0.02 -13.84 -24.38
N ALA A 159 0.44 -13.94 -23.13
CA ALA A 159 0.04 -14.98 -22.18
C ALA A 159 -1.45 -14.88 -21.84
N TYR A 160 -1.97 -13.67 -21.61
CA TYR A 160 -3.40 -13.41 -21.44
C TYR A 160 -4.21 -13.88 -22.65
N ALA A 161 -3.81 -13.51 -23.87
CA ALA A 161 -4.49 -13.93 -25.09
C ALA A 161 -4.44 -15.46 -25.30
N HIS A 162 -3.35 -16.12 -24.91
CA HIS A 162 -3.24 -17.58 -24.92
C HIS A 162 -4.21 -18.21 -23.91
N SER A 163 -4.21 -17.73 -22.66
CA SER A 163 -5.07 -18.21 -21.59
C SER A 163 -6.56 -18.11 -21.94
N LEU A 164 -7.00 -17.01 -22.58
CA LEU A 164 -8.38 -16.83 -23.03
C LEU A 164 -8.89 -17.96 -23.95
N ARG A 165 -8.00 -18.65 -24.68
CA ARG A 165 -8.37 -19.74 -25.59
C ARG A 165 -8.29 -21.12 -24.94
N THR A 166 -7.61 -21.24 -23.81
CA THR A 166 -7.33 -22.53 -23.17
C THR A 166 -8.17 -22.77 -21.92
N VAL A 167 -8.41 -21.73 -21.12
CA VAL A 167 -9.16 -21.86 -19.87
C VAL A 167 -10.66 -21.69 -20.09
N LYS A 168 -11.45 -22.35 -19.26
CA LYS A 168 -12.90 -22.18 -19.25
C LYS A 168 -13.29 -21.33 -18.06
N PHE A 169 -13.97 -20.21 -18.32
CA PHE A 169 -14.36 -19.26 -17.28
C PHE A 169 -15.30 -19.94 -16.28
N HIS A 170 -15.09 -19.67 -14.99
CA HIS A 170 -15.83 -20.30 -13.91
C HIS A 170 -16.04 -19.33 -12.74
N GLY A 171 -16.56 -19.78 -11.60
CA GLY A 171 -16.56 -19.01 -10.36
C GLY A 171 -16.18 -19.90 -9.18
N PRO A 172 -16.14 -19.36 -7.96
CA PRO A 172 -16.40 -17.96 -7.57
C PRO A 172 -15.22 -17.01 -7.85
N THR A 173 -15.43 -15.71 -7.63
CA THR A 173 -14.38 -14.68 -7.73
C THR A 173 -13.68 -14.54 -6.38
N ASN A 174 -12.48 -15.11 -6.27
CA ASN A 174 -11.75 -15.18 -5.01
C ASN A 174 -10.38 -14.50 -5.13
N PHE A 175 -10.12 -13.46 -4.33
CA PHE A 175 -8.82 -12.77 -4.34
C PHE A 175 -7.87 -13.28 -3.26
N ALA A 176 -8.38 -13.89 -2.19
CA ALA A 176 -7.52 -14.36 -1.11
C ALA A 176 -6.41 -15.31 -1.59
N PRO A 177 -6.63 -16.25 -2.53
CA PRO A 177 -5.56 -17.12 -3.02
C PRO A 177 -4.40 -16.36 -3.67
N ILE A 178 -4.68 -15.44 -4.60
CA ILE A 178 -3.63 -14.70 -5.31
C ILE A 178 -2.90 -13.72 -4.38
N ILE A 179 -3.62 -13.05 -3.47
CA ILE A 179 -3.00 -12.18 -2.46
C ILE A 179 -2.05 -12.99 -1.56
N ASN A 180 -2.46 -14.18 -1.13
CA ASN A 180 -1.61 -15.04 -0.30
C ASN A 180 -0.36 -15.54 -1.06
N THR A 181 -0.49 -15.86 -2.36
CA THR A 181 0.65 -16.24 -3.20
C THR A 181 1.69 -15.12 -3.27
N VAL A 182 1.27 -13.90 -3.61
CA VAL A 182 2.20 -12.76 -3.69
C VAL A 182 2.74 -12.37 -2.32
N ALA A 183 1.92 -12.45 -1.27
CA ALA A 183 2.38 -12.26 0.10
C ALA A 183 3.46 -13.28 0.50
N CYS A 184 3.37 -14.52 0.01
CA CYS A 184 4.42 -15.52 0.22
C CYS A 184 5.73 -15.14 -0.48
N ILE A 185 5.65 -14.65 -1.72
CA ILE A 185 6.82 -14.16 -2.48
C ILE A 185 7.46 -12.98 -1.74
N ALA A 186 6.66 -11.96 -1.40
CA ALA A 186 7.12 -10.75 -0.70
C ALA A 186 7.75 -11.04 0.68
N ARG A 187 7.37 -12.16 1.32
CA ARG A 187 7.95 -12.58 2.61
C ARG A 187 9.34 -13.21 2.46
N GLN A 188 9.64 -13.80 1.30
CA GLN A 188 10.92 -14.46 1.05
C GLN A 188 12.01 -13.46 0.66
N SER A 189 11.63 -12.27 0.20
CA SER A 189 12.55 -11.21 -0.18
C SER A 189 13.26 -10.60 1.03
N GLU A 190 14.54 -10.26 0.87
CA GLU A 190 15.31 -9.59 1.91
C GLU A 190 14.75 -8.19 2.21
N PRO A 191 14.58 -7.79 3.48
CA PRO A 191 14.01 -6.48 3.81
C PRO A 191 14.76 -5.32 3.15
N GLY A 192 14.04 -4.54 2.34
CA GLY A 192 14.61 -3.36 1.68
C GLY A 192 15.25 -3.62 0.32
N SER A 193 15.41 -4.89 -0.08
CA SER A 193 15.92 -5.26 -1.40
C SER A 193 14.82 -5.19 -2.48
N GLN A 194 13.63 -5.69 -2.16
CA GLN A 194 12.53 -5.81 -3.11
C GLN A 194 11.23 -5.36 -2.46
N TYR A 195 10.37 -4.71 -3.25
CA TYR A 195 9.01 -4.35 -2.88
C TYR A 195 8.03 -4.84 -3.96
N SER A 196 7.08 -5.67 -3.56
CA SER A 196 6.14 -6.31 -4.49
C SER A 196 4.90 -5.44 -4.71
N ILE A 197 4.42 -5.40 -5.95
CA ILE A 197 3.17 -4.75 -6.34
C ILE A 197 2.29 -5.81 -6.99
N LEU A 198 1.10 -6.07 -6.46
CA LEU A 198 0.10 -6.96 -7.07
C LEU A 198 -0.95 -6.14 -7.80
N LEU A 199 -0.98 -6.20 -9.12
CA LEU A 199 -2.04 -5.63 -9.96
C LEU A 199 -3.14 -6.66 -10.19
N ILE A 200 -4.36 -6.40 -9.73
CA ILE A 200 -5.56 -7.22 -9.95
C ILE A 200 -6.48 -6.52 -10.94
N LEU A 201 -6.80 -7.16 -12.06
CA LEU A 201 -7.84 -6.71 -12.99
C LEU A 201 -9.11 -7.55 -12.76
N THR A 202 -10.25 -6.91 -12.48
CA THR A 202 -11.51 -7.59 -12.14
C THR A 202 -12.73 -6.80 -12.62
N ASP A 203 -13.88 -7.45 -12.78
CA ASP A 203 -15.16 -6.82 -13.10
C ASP A 203 -15.98 -6.44 -11.87
N GLY A 204 -15.44 -6.63 -10.65
CA GLY A 204 -15.95 -5.97 -9.44
C GLY A 204 -16.72 -6.84 -8.45
N ILE A 205 -17.00 -8.11 -8.77
CA ILE A 205 -17.78 -8.99 -7.88
C ILE A 205 -16.82 -9.84 -7.05
N ILE A 206 -16.66 -9.61 -5.74
CA ILE A 206 -15.87 -10.49 -4.86
C ILE A 206 -16.80 -11.47 -4.15
N SER A 207 -16.46 -12.76 -4.20
CA SER A 207 -17.20 -13.80 -3.47
C SER A 207 -16.61 -14.12 -2.10
N ASP A 208 -15.31 -13.88 -1.90
CA ASP A 208 -14.57 -14.22 -0.68
C ASP A 208 -14.14 -12.99 0.15
N LEU A 209 -14.99 -11.96 0.22
CA LEU A 209 -14.66 -10.68 0.88
C LEU A 209 -14.09 -10.85 2.30
N PRO A 210 -14.63 -11.71 3.19
CA PRO A 210 -14.03 -11.93 4.52
C PRO A 210 -12.62 -12.52 4.48
N GLN A 211 -12.35 -13.43 3.54
CA GLN A 211 -11.05 -14.08 3.35
C GLN A 211 -10.07 -13.10 2.72
N THR A 212 -10.52 -12.30 1.76
CA THR A 212 -9.74 -11.24 1.11
C THR A 212 -9.33 -10.18 2.13
N ARG A 213 -10.23 -9.73 3.01
CA ARG A 213 -9.88 -8.85 4.14
C ARG A 213 -8.84 -9.48 5.06
N ALA A 214 -8.99 -10.76 5.39
CA ALA A 214 -8.01 -11.46 6.22
C ALA A 214 -6.63 -11.55 5.55
N ALA A 215 -6.58 -11.79 4.23
CA ALA A 215 -5.36 -11.84 3.45
C ALA A 215 -4.67 -10.48 3.41
N ILE A 216 -5.42 -9.39 3.14
CA ILE A 216 -4.91 -8.00 3.14
C ILE A 216 -4.36 -7.63 4.52
N VAL A 217 -5.12 -7.87 5.59
CA VAL A 217 -4.68 -7.57 6.97
C VAL A 217 -3.40 -8.34 7.31
N ASN A 218 -3.30 -9.62 6.94
CA ASN A 218 -2.09 -10.41 7.17
C ASN A 218 -0.90 -9.97 6.31
N ALA A 219 -1.16 -9.45 5.10
CA ALA A 219 -0.13 -8.95 4.20
C ALA A 219 0.32 -7.52 4.54
N SER A 220 -0.44 -6.78 5.34
CA SER A 220 -0.15 -5.38 5.69
C SER A 220 1.23 -5.16 6.32
N SER A 221 1.84 -6.16 6.95
CA SER A 221 3.20 -6.04 7.51
C SER A 221 4.34 -6.37 6.54
N LEU A 222 4.04 -6.84 5.32
CA LEU A 222 5.03 -7.31 4.32
C LEU A 222 5.41 -6.17 3.35
N PRO A 223 6.47 -6.28 2.53
CA PRO A 223 6.77 -5.30 1.47
C PRO A 223 5.86 -5.51 0.24
N LEU A 224 4.55 -5.29 0.40
CA LEU A 224 3.54 -5.55 -0.62
C LEU A 224 2.53 -4.40 -0.75
N SER A 225 2.26 -3.95 -1.96
CA SER A 225 1.09 -3.14 -2.30
C SER A 225 0.20 -3.89 -3.28
N ILE A 226 -1.10 -3.60 -3.25
CA ILE A 226 -2.13 -4.24 -4.07
C ILE A 226 -2.88 -3.12 -4.81
N ILE A 227 -2.90 -3.18 -6.13
CA ILE A 227 -3.66 -2.27 -6.98
C ILE A 227 -4.80 -3.07 -7.58
N ILE A 228 -6.04 -2.67 -7.31
CA ILE A 228 -7.24 -3.29 -7.86
C ILE A 228 -7.80 -2.36 -8.92
N VAL A 229 -7.86 -2.82 -10.16
CA VAL A 229 -8.42 -2.08 -11.28
C VAL A 229 -9.76 -2.69 -11.68
N GLY A 230 -10.83 -1.92 -11.46
CA GLY A 230 -12.19 -2.30 -11.81
C GLY A 230 -12.50 -2.05 -13.28
N VAL A 231 -12.87 -3.10 -14.01
CA VAL A 231 -13.22 -3.06 -15.43
C VAL A 231 -14.73 -3.26 -15.60
N GLY A 232 -15.33 -2.59 -16.59
CA GLY A 232 -16.75 -2.73 -16.86
C GLY A 232 -17.69 -1.88 -15.98
N PRO A 233 -19.00 -2.11 -16.07
CA PRO A 233 -20.02 -1.22 -15.52
C PRO A 233 -20.48 -1.59 -14.10
N ALA A 234 -19.88 -2.59 -13.46
CA ALA A 234 -20.35 -3.08 -12.17
C ALA A 234 -20.29 -2.04 -11.04
N ASN A 235 -20.90 -2.41 -9.91
CA ASN A 235 -20.78 -1.68 -8.66
C ASN A 235 -19.46 -2.05 -7.97
N PHE A 236 -18.68 -1.05 -7.57
CA PHE A 236 -17.37 -1.23 -6.94
C PHE A 236 -17.35 -0.83 -5.46
N ASP A 237 -18.52 -0.65 -4.81
CA ASP A 237 -18.61 -0.31 -3.38
C ASP A 237 -17.75 -1.24 -2.48
N GLU A 238 -17.72 -2.54 -2.77
CA GLU A 238 -16.89 -3.50 -2.03
C GLU A 238 -15.39 -3.26 -2.21
N MET A 239 -14.97 -2.76 -3.37
CA MET A 239 -13.57 -2.43 -3.66
C MET A 239 -13.16 -1.12 -2.99
N GLU A 240 -14.05 -0.14 -2.96
CA GLU A 240 -13.85 1.10 -2.21
C GLU A 240 -13.73 0.82 -0.70
N GLU A 241 -14.47 -0.16 -0.17
CA GLU A 241 -14.30 -0.60 1.22
C GLU A 241 -12.93 -1.25 1.47
N LEU A 242 -12.35 -1.92 0.46
CA LEU A 242 -11.02 -2.53 0.59
C LEU A 242 -9.87 -1.51 0.52
N ASP A 243 -10.09 -0.35 -0.10
CA ASP A 243 -9.11 0.72 -0.29
C ASP A 243 -8.58 1.31 1.03
N GLY A 244 -9.32 1.14 2.14
CA GLY A 244 -8.80 1.43 3.49
C GLY A 244 -8.63 2.93 3.83
N ASP A 245 -8.90 3.82 2.88
CA ASP A 245 -8.74 5.27 2.96
C ASP A 245 -9.59 5.93 4.07
N GLU A 246 -10.87 5.56 4.18
CA GLU A 246 -11.76 6.09 5.22
C GLU A 246 -11.61 5.37 6.55
N ILE A 247 -11.49 4.04 6.51
CA ILE A 247 -11.49 3.17 7.69
C ILE A 247 -10.43 2.09 7.51
N ARG A 248 -9.50 2.00 8.46
CA ARG A 248 -8.51 0.93 8.50
C ARG A 248 -9.18 -0.44 8.46
N LEU A 249 -8.81 -1.25 7.46
CA LEU A 249 -9.35 -2.58 7.29
C LEU A 249 -9.09 -3.44 8.54
N THR A 250 -10.13 -4.10 9.04
CA THR A 250 -10.02 -5.00 10.19
C THR A 250 -10.53 -6.39 9.86
N SER A 251 -9.84 -7.41 10.39
CA SER A 251 -10.26 -8.79 10.26
C SER A 251 -9.97 -9.56 11.54
N ARG A 252 -11.00 -10.26 12.06
CA ARG A 252 -10.92 -11.07 13.29
C ARG A 252 -10.35 -10.29 14.50
N GLY A 253 -10.73 -9.03 14.64
CA GLY A 253 -10.29 -8.16 15.75
C GLY A 253 -8.87 -7.60 15.62
N ARG A 254 -8.19 -7.83 14.49
CA ARG A 254 -6.88 -7.21 14.17
C ARG A 254 -7.06 -6.19 13.05
N ALA A 255 -6.52 -5.00 13.25
CA ALA A 255 -6.45 -3.97 12.22
C ALA A 255 -5.21 -4.16 11.33
N ALA A 256 -5.31 -3.78 10.06
CA ALA A 256 -4.17 -3.68 9.16
C ALA A 256 -3.13 -2.71 9.74
N VAL A 257 -1.84 -3.05 9.63
CA VAL A 257 -0.74 -2.25 10.18
C VAL A 257 -0.55 -0.95 9.39
N ARG A 258 -0.82 -1.00 8.09
CA ARG A 258 -0.75 0.11 7.14
C ARG A 258 -1.78 -0.13 6.04
N ASP A 259 -2.07 0.92 5.28
CA ASP A 259 -2.76 0.73 4.02
C ASP A 259 -1.86 0.09 2.98
N ILE A 260 -2.44 -0.81 2.20
CA ILE A 260 -1.74 -1.52 1.13
C ILE A 260 -2.58 -1.68 -0.14
N VAL A 261 -3.84 -1.27 -0.12
CA VAL A 261 -4.74 -1.43 -1.27
C VAL A 261 -4.89 -0.06 -1.93
N GLN A 262 -4.96 -0.05 -3.26
CA GLN A 262 -5.40 1.08 -4.05
C GLN A 262 -6.48 0.57 -5.01
N PHE A 263 -7.68 1.13 -4.97
CA PHE A 263 -8.71 0.87 -5.96
C PHE A 263 -8.75 1.94 -7.06
N VAL A 264 -8.85 1.51 -8.33
CA VAL A 264 -8.96 2.41 -9.49
C VAL A 264 -10.03 1.90 -10.46
N PRO A 265 -11.17 2.59 -10.63
CA PRO A 265 -12.14 2.26 -11.67
C PRO A 265 -11.62 2.66 -13.06
N PHE A 266 -11.40 1.70 -13.95
CA PHE A 266 -10.82 1.96 -15.28
C PHE A 266 -11.73 2.81 -16.18
N ARG A 267 -13.06 2.72 -15.98
CA ARG A 267 -14.06 3.47 -16.75
C ARG A 267 -13.86 4.99 -16.72
N ASP A 268 -13.30 5.53 -15.63
CA ASP A 268 -13.09 6.97 -15.45
C ASP A 268 -12.02 7.55 -16.38
N PHE A 269 -11.24 6.69 -17.02
CA PHE A 269 -10.10 7.07 -17.87
C PHE A 269 -10.33 6.76 -19.35
N HIS A 270 -11.44 6.11 -19.71
CA HIS A 270 -11.75 5.74 -21.10
C HIS A 270 -12.27 6.92 -21.96
N ASP A 271 -12.87 7.94 -21.33
CA ASP A 271 -13.64 8.99 -22.01
C ASP A 271 -12.92 10.35 -22.23
N ALA A 272 -11.59 10.43 -22.08
CA ALA A 272 -10.91 11.70 -22.33
C ALA A 272 -10.67 11.96 -23.82
N ASN A 273 -10.95 13.18 -24.28
CA ASN A 273 -10.72 13.68 -25.65
C ASN A 273 -9.28 13.51 -26.19
N SER A 274 -8.33 13.05 -25.36
CA SER A 274 -6.94 12.73 -25.76
C SER A 274 -6.47 11.48 -25.00
N VAL A 275 -5.94 10.51 -25.75
CA VAL A 275 -5.34 9.26 -25.24
C VAL A 275 -4.19 9.54 -24.27
N GLU A 276 -3.39 10.58 -24.53
CA GLU A 276 -2.26 10.96 -23.69
C GLU A 276 -2.71 11.47 -22.31
N GLU A 277 -3.79 12.25 -22.29
CA GLU A 277 -4.35 12.77 -21.05
C GLU A 277 -5.05 11.68 -20.23
N SER A 278 -5.74 10.74 -20.89
CA SER A 278 -6.26 9.52 -20.26
C SER A 278 -5.14 8.72 -19.59
N LYS A 279 -4.04 8.47 -20.32
CA LYS A 279 -2.89 7.74 -19.79
C LYS A 279 -2.30 8.46 -18.58
N ARG A 280 -2.07 9.77 -18.67
CA ARG A 280 -1.52 10.57 -17.56
C ARG A 280 -2.37 10.53 -16.30
N ARG A 281 -3.69 10.64 -16.45
CA ARG A 281 -4.64 10.56 -15.32
C ARG A 281 -4.66 9.17 -14.70
N LEU A 282 -4.67 8.13 -15.53
CA LEU A 282 -4.60 6.74 -15.07
C LEU A 282 -3.29 6.49 -14.32
N SER A 283 -2.15 6.92 -14.86
CA SER A 283 -0.85 6.79 -14.19
C SER A 283 -0.85 7.45 -12.82
N LYS A 284 -1.44 8.65 -12.74
CA LYS A 284 -1.54 9.40 -11.49
C LYS A 284 -2.39 8.65 -10.46
N ALA A 285 -3.51 8.05 -10.86
CA ALA A 285 -4.38 7.30 -9.96
C ALA A 285 -3.74 5.99 -9.49
N VAL A 286 -3.17 5.21 -10.41
CA VAL A 286 -2.52 3.92 -10.12
C VAL A 286 -1.30 4.08 -9.19
N LEU A 287 -0.54 5.16 -9.36
CA LEU A 287 0.68 5.41 -8.59
C LEU A 287 0.48 6.41 -7.44
N ALA A 288 -0.77 6.78 -7.13
CA ALA A 288 -1.05 7.80 -6.12
C ALA A 288 -0.49 7.39 -4.74
N GLU A 289 -0.72 6.15 -4.34
CA GLU A 289 -0.41 5.69 -2.99
C GLU A 289 0.84 4.81 -2.88
N ILE A 290 1.26 4.15 -3.96
CA ILE A 290 2.41 3.24 -3.94
C ILE A 290 3.67 3.89 -3.32
N PRO A 291 4.04 5.15 -3.65
CA PRO A 291 5.18 5.80 -3.03
C PRO A 291 5.06 5.92 -1.50
N ASP A 292 3.91 6.33 -0.99
CA ASP A 292 3.68 6.52 0.44
C ASP A 292 3.57 5.19 1.17
N GLN A 293 2.94 4.18 0.57
CA GLN A 293 2.85 2.82 1.10
C GLN A 293 4.24 2.18 1.24
N LEU A 294 5.14 2.37 0.25
CA LEU A 294 6.52 1.89 0.31
C LEU A 294 7.31 2.63 1.41
N VAL A 295 7.28 3.97 1.41
CA VAL A 295 8.03 4.76 2.41
C VAL A 295 7.55 4.45 3.83
N SER A 296 6.23 4.27 4.02
CA SER A 296 5.62 3.86 5.29
C SER A 296 6.15 2.50 5.75
N TYR A 297 6.20 1.50 4.85
CA TYR A 297 6.78 0.19 5.14
C TYR A 297 8.26 0.29 5.54
N MET A 298 9.08 0.99 4.74
CA MET A 298 10.52 1.10 5.01
C MET A 298 10.78 1.80 6.35
N ARG A 299 10.02 2.86 6.65
CA ARG A 299 10.12 3.58 7.93
C ARG A 299 9.73 2.69 9.11
N MET A 300 8.64 1.94 8.98
CA MET A 300 8.19 1.01 10.02
C MET A 300 9.25 -0.05 10.33
N GLN A 301 9.93 -0.57 9.31
CA GLN A 301 11.00 -1.56 9.45
C GLN A 301 12.36 -0.95 9.82
N GLY A 302 12.48 0.38 9.87
CA GLY A 302 13.75 1.07 10.13
C GLY A 302 14.80 0.90 9.02
N ILE A 303 14.35 0.59 7.80
CA ILE A 303 15.20 0.35 6.64
C ILE A 303 15.62 1.71 6.06
N LYS A 304 16.91 1.83 5.72
CA LYS A 304 17.46 2.99 5.01
C LYS A 304 17.86 2.57 3.59
N PRO A 305 17.82 3.48 2.60
CA PRO A 305 18.29 3.18 1.25
C PRO A 305 19.75 2.68 1.28
N LEU A 306 20.05 1.58 0.59
CA LEU A 306 21.38 0.95 0.58
C LEU A 306 22.45 1.87 -0.04
N ARG A 307 22.08 2.63 -1.07
CA ARG A 307 22.91 3.65 -1.71
C ARG A 307 22.32 5.04 -1.45
N SER A 308 22.73 5.68 -0.36
CA SER A 308 22.42 7.09 -0.18
C SER A 308 23.16 7.92 -1.25
N PRO A 309 22.52 8.89 -1.92
CA PRO A 309 23.20 9.83 -2.82
C PRO A 309 24.41 10.52 -2.15
N ASP A 310 24.39 10.62 -0.81
CA ASP A 310 25.46 11.22 0.02
C ASP A 310 26.71 10.33 0.14
N ALA A 311 26.69 9.09 -0.35
CA ALA A 311 27.85 8.20 -0.35
C ALA A 311 28.94 8.64 -1.34
N ASN A 312 28.60 9.46 -2.34
CA ASN A 312 29.55 10.10 -3.23
C ASN A 312 29.78 11.58 -2.84
N GLY A 313 30.55 11.77 -1.76
CA GLY A 313 31.37 12.97 -1.60
C GLY A 313 30.72 14.17 -0.91
N LYS A 314 30.33 14.02 0.36
CA LYS A 314 30.62 14.99 1.44
C LYS A 314 30.27 14.33 2.77
N ARG A 315 31.27 14.09 3.61
CA ARG A 315 31.04 13.76 5.03
C ARG A 315 30.34 14.96 5.66
N ASP A 316 29.03 14.87 5.85
CA ASP A 316 28.34 15.76 6.78
C ASP A 316 28.89 15.50 8.19
N ARG A 317 29.46 16.54 8.79
CA ARG A 317 29.95 16.56 10.17
C ARG A 317 28.78 16.64 11.16
N PHE A 318 27.82 15.72 11.06
CA PHE A 318 26.83 15.48 12.10
C PHE A 318 27.08 14.09 12.66
N SER A 319 27.65 14.07 13.86
CA SER A 319 28.08 12.90 14.61
C SER A 319 26.94 11.90 14.81
N ASP A 320 27.18 10.67 14.38
CA ASP A 320 26.51 9.44 14.80
C ASP A 320 26.86 9.12 16.26
N ASP A 321 26.40 9.94 17.21
CA ASP A 321 26.37 9.58 18.63
C ASP A 321 24.91 9.45 19.05
N CYS A 322 24.33 8.28 18.78
CA CYS A 322 23.08 7.86 19.39
C CYS A 322 23.42 7.18 20.73
N PRO A 323 23.14 7.79 21.90
CA PRO A 323 23.25 7.06 23.15
C PRO A 323 22.16 5.97 23.21
N PRO A 324 22.47 4.77 23.74
CA PRO A 324 21.49 3.69 23.83
C PRO A 324 20.30 4.11 24.70
N LEU A 325 19.10 3.70 24.27
CA LEU A 325 17.85 3.88 25.02
C LEU A 325 18.00 3.29 26.43
N PRO A 326 17.54 3.97 27.49
CA PRO A 326 17.54 3.39 28.82
C PRO A 326 16.57 2.19 28.88
N PRO A 327 16.91 1.12 29.61
CA PRO A 327 16.04 -0.06 29.70
C PRO A 327 14.71 0.30 30.37
N ASN A 328 13.61 -0.18 29.76
CA ASN A 328 12.26 -0.11 30.30
C ASN A 328 12.23 -0.63 31.74
N ARG A 329 12.04 0.28 32.71
CA ARG A 329 11.65 -0.12 34.06
C ARG A 329 10.21 -0.58 34.01
N HIS A 330 10.01 -1.90 33.95
CA HIS A 330 8.77 -2.51 34.39
C HIS A 330 8.41 -1.95 35.77
N THR A 331 7.22 -1.39 35.84
CA THR A 331 6.50 -0.99 37.04
C THR A 331 6.55 -2.15 38.04
N GLN A 332 7.39 -2.03 39.07
CA GLN A 332 7.30 -2.89 40.24
C GLN A 332 5.99 -2.55 40.95
N LEU A 333 5.05 -3.48 40.88
CA LEU A 333 3.89 -3.54 41.75
C LEU A 333 4.38 -3.53 43.21
N VAL A 334 3.94 -2.52 43.95
CA VAL A 334 4.16 -2.40 45.39
C VAL A 334 3.41 -3.55 46.09
N PRO A 335 4.06 -4.38 46.92
CA PRO A 335 3.35 -5.39 47.69
C PRO A 335 2.59 -4.73 48.85
N PRO A 336 1.42 -5.29 49.25
CA PRO A 336 0.64 -4.74 50.34
C PRO A 336 1.36 -4.93 51.69
N SER A 337 1.31 -3.89 52.51
CA SER A 337 1.79 -3.84 53.88
C SER A 337 1.13 -4.92 54.76
N ALA A 338 1.96 -5.61 55.55
CA ALA A 338 1.51 -6.58 56.55
C ALA A 338 0.62 -5.92 57.63
N PRO A 339 -0.39 -6.63 58.16
CA PRO A 339 -1.25 -6.11 59.21
C PRO A 339 -0.56 -6.09 60.58
N LEU A 340 -0.87 -5.03 61.34
CA LEU A 340 -0.49 -4.82 62.72
C LEU A 340 -0.94 -5.97 63.63
N SER A 341 -0.01 -6.41 64.47
CA SER A 341 -0.20 -7.28 65.62
C SER A 341 -1.31 -6.77 66.55
N GLN A 342 -2.26 -7.64 66.91
CA GLN A 342 -3.12 -7.48 68.08
C GLN A 342 -2.48 -8.17 69.31
N PRO A 343 -2.77 -7.72 70.54
CA PRO A 343 -2.18 -8.27 71.74
C PRO A 343 -2.89 -9.53 72.25
N GLU A 344 -2.07 -10.40 72.82
CA GLU A 344 -2.25 -11.49 73.81
C GLU A 344 -3.67 -11.95 74.23
N CYS A 345 -3.85 -13.28 74.14
CA CYS A 345 -4.17 -14.16 75.28
C CYS A 345 -3.52 -15.52 75.06
#